data_AF-Q6PYD5-F1
#
_entry.id   AF-Q6PYD5-F1
#
_cell.length_a   1.000
_cell.length_b   1.000
_cell.length_c   1.000
_cell.angle_alpha   90.00
_cell.angle_beta   90.00
_cell.angle_gamma   90.00
#
_symmetry.space_group_name_H-M   'P 1'
#
loop_
_entity.id
_entity.type
_entity.pdbx_description
1 polymer ?
#
loop_
_entity_poly.entity_id
_entity_poly.type
_entity_poly.pdbx_seq_one_letter_code
_entity_poly.pdbx_strand_id
1 'polypeptide(L)' 'MRGKQLYTVIVLAAGQGTRMRAQCSKPFLLLHGEPILLHTLRCFIFHTSIVSIIIVTRPHEIELALQPNTME' A
#
# COMPACT_ATOMS: atom_id res chain seq x y z
N MET A 1 3.00 -17.19 -30.26
CA MET A 1 3.47 -16.20 -29.27
C MET A 1 2.46 -16.18 -28.13
N ARG A 2 2.90 -16.38 -26.87
CA ARG A 2 1.99 -16.32 -25.71
C ARG A 2 1.79 -14.84 -25.37
N GLY A 3 0.55 -14.35 -25.38
CA GLY A 3 0.24 -12.96 -25.08
C GLY A 3 0.75 -12.55 -23.69
N LYS A 4 1.02 -11.26 -23.48
CA LYS A 4 1.48 -10.74 -22.19
C LYS A 4 0.39 -10.96 -21.14
N GLN A 5 0.70 -11.71 -20.08
CA GLN A 5 -0.21 -11.89 -18.95
C GLN A 5 -0.28 -10.59 -18.14
N LEU A 6 -1.50 -10.16 -17.83
CA LEU A 6 -1.78 -8.99 -17.00
C LEU A 6 -2.24 -9.43 -15.62
N TYR A 7 -1.93 -8.62 -14.60
CA TYR A 7 -2.21 -8.92 -13.20
C TYR A 7 -2.76 -7.70 -12.46
N THR A 8 -3.61 -7.99 -11.48
CA THR A 8 -4.08 -7.03 -10.47
C THR A 8 -3.51 -7.43 -9.11
N VAL A 9 -2.97 -6.46 -8.39
CA VAL A 9 -2.45 -6.65 -7.02
C VAL A 9 -3.50 -6.21 -6.03
N ILE A 10 -3.77 -7.02 -5.01
CA ILE A 10 -4.67 -6.66 -3.90
C ILE A 10 -3.84 -6.57 -2.62
N VAL A 11 -3.75 -5.38 -2.04
CA VAL A 11 -3.00 -5.11 -0.81
C VAL A 11 -3.97 -4.95 0.35
N LEU A 12 -3.93 -5.88 1.29
CA LEU A 12 -4.77 -5.84 2.49
C LEU A 12 -4.09 -4.98 3.58
N ALA A 13 -4.50 -3.71 3.66
CA ALA A 13 -3.98 -2.69 4.57
C ALA A 13 -4.92 -2.34 5.74
N ALA A 14 -6.05 -3.04 5.90
CA ALA A 14 -7.02 -2.80 6.98
C ALA A 14 -6.61 -3.39 8.36
N GLY A 15 -5.42 -4.01 8.44
CA GLY A 15 -4.96 -4.71 9.64
C GLY A 15 -4.59 -3.75 10.78
N GLN A 16 -5.18 -3.96 11.97
CA GLN A 16 -5.04 -3.08 13.14
C GLN A 16 -3.65 -3.00 13.76
N GLY A 17 -2.75 -3.95 13.46
CA GLY A 17 -1.42 -3.96 14.08
C GLY A 17 -1.43 -4.02 15.61
N THR A 18 -2.47 -4.61 16.25
CA THR A 18 -2.66 -4.57 17.71
C THR A 18 -1.49 -5.15 18.52
N ARG A 19 -0.74 -6.08 17.93
CA ARG A 19 0.50 -6.63 18.54
C ARG A 19 1.63 -5.60 18.61
N MET A 20 1.62 -4.59 17.73
CA MET A 20 2.63 -3.52 17.69
C MET A 20 2.31 -2.35 18.64
N ARG A 21 1.14 -2.33 19.31
CA ARG A 21 0.71 -1.24 20.21
C ARG A 21 0.89 0.17 19.61
N ALA A 22 0.75 0.28 18.29
CA ALA A 22 0.95 1.52 17.56
C ALA A 22 -0.29 2.42 17.64
N GLN A 23 -0.09 3.75 17.58
CA GLN A 23 -1.17 4.74 17.53
C GLN A 23 -1.97 4.70 16.22
N CYS A 24 -1.38 4.19 15.13
CA CYS A 24 -2.04 3.98 13.84
C CYS A 24 -1.79 2.55 13.32
N SER A 25 -2.59 2.10 12.34
CA SER A 25 -2.38 0.77 11.73
C SER A 25 -1.00 0.69 11.08
N LYS A 26 -0.38 -0.49 11.20
CA LYS A 26 0.97 -0.76 10.67
C LYS A 26 1.23 -0.24 9.25
N PRO A 27 0.32 -0.38 8.26
CA PRO A 27 0.59 0.10 6.90
C PRO A 27 0.89 1.60 6.80
N PHE A 28 0.40 2.40 7.75
CA PHE A 28 0.60 3.85 7.79
C PHE A 28 1.71 4.30 8.74
N LEU A 29 2.35 3.36 9.45
CA LEU A 29 3.55 3.69 10.21
C LEU A 29 4.67 4.10 9.26
N LEU A 30 5.41 5.12 9.65
CA LEU A 30 6.56 5.59 8.89
C LEU A 30 7.77 4.71 9.15
N LEU A 31 8.38 4.23 8.07
CA LEU A 31 9.67 3.58 8.03
C LEU A 31 10.57 4.43 7.13
N HIS A 32 11.63 5.01 7.71
CA HIS A 32 12.51 5.96 7.02
C HIS A 32 11.75 7.15 6.40
N GLY A 33 10.81 7.73 7.15
CA GLY A 33 10.03 8.90 6.71
C GLY A 33 8.85 8.56 5.79
N GLU A 34 8.69 7.31 5.35
CA GLU A 34 7.66 6.91 4.40
C GLU A 34 6.74 5.81 4.95
N PRO A 35 5.44 5.81 4.60
CA PRO A 35 4.53 4.75 5.05
C PRO A 35 4.99 3.36 4.62
N ILE A 36 4.88 2.36 5.50
CA ILE A 36 5.13 0.94 5.18
C ILE A 36 4.34 0.48 3.93
N LEU A 37 3.14 1.03 3.73
CA LEU A 37 2.33 0.80 2.53
C LEU A 37 3.08 1.20 1.26
N LEU A 38 3.77 2.34 1.24
CA LEU A 38 4.49 2.83 0.07
C LEU A 38 5.66 1.91 -0.30
N HIS A 39 6.40 1.41 0.70
CA HIS A 39 7.45 0.40 0.49
C HIS A 39 6.91 -0.86 -0.19
N THR A 40 5.69 -1.28 0.18
CA THR A 40 5.01 -2.43 -0.44
C THR A 40 4.59 -2.14 -1.88
N LEU A 41 4.01 -0.97 -2.13
CA LEU A 41 3.53 -0.59 -3.46
C LEU A 41 4.68 -0.50 -4.48
N ARG A 42 5.85 0.03 -4.08
CA ARG A 42 7.04 0.16 -4.95
C ARG A 42 7.49 -1.16 -5.57
N CYS A 43 7.24 -2.29 -4.92
CA CYS A 43 7.53 -3.62 -5.48
C CYS A 43 6.70 -3.95 -6.73
N PHE A 44 5.56 -3.27 -6.93
CA PHE A 44 4.61 -3.57 -7.99
C PHE A 44 4.49 -2.47 -9.05
N ILE A 45 4.61 -1.18 -8.68
CA ILE A 45 4.24 -0.08 -9.58
C ILE A 45 5.06 -0.01 -10.88
N PHE A 46 6.30 -0.52 -10.85
CA PHE A 46 7.19 -0.48 -12.02
C PHE A 46 7.10 -1.72 -12.89
N HIS A 47 6.34 -2.74 -12.47
CA HIS A 47 6.25 -3.98 -13.20
C HIS A 47 5.21 -3.87 -14.33
N THR A 48 5.65 -3.94 -15.58
CA THR A 48 4.83 -3.64 -16.76
C THR A 48 3.62 -4.55 -17.00
N SER A 49 3.51 -5.68 -16.29
CA SER A 49 2.33 -6.56 -16.32
C SER A 49 1.31 -6.27 -15.22
N ILE A 50 1.62 -5.39 -14.26
CA ILE A 50 0.66 -4.94 -13.26
C ILE A 50 -0.15 -3.80 -13.87
N VAL A 51 -1.46 -3.99 -13.98
CA VAL A 51 -2.36 -3.00 -14.60
C VAL A 51 -3.25 -2.29 -13.58
N SER A 52 -3.33 -2.83 -12.35
CA SER A 52 -4.11 -2.25 -11.27
C SER A 52 -3.57 -2.70 -9.92
N ILE A 53 -3.68 -1.80 -8.94
CA ILE A 53 -3.43 -2.09 -7.53
C ILE A 53 -4.66 -1.64 -6.75
N ILE A 54 -5.25 -2.57 -6.00
CA ILE A 54 -6.39 -2.34 -5.11
C ILE A 54 -5.89 -2.36 -3.67
N ILE A 55 -6.10 -1.26 -2.95
CA ILE A 55 -5.75 -1.16 -1.53
C ILE A 55 -7.03 -1.34 -0.72
N VAL A 56 -7.08 -2.36 0.12
CA VAL A 56 -8.19 -2.61 1.04
C VAL A 56 -7.81 -2.03 2.40
N THR A 57 -8.49 -0.96 2.81
CA THR A 57 -8.24 -0.28 4.09
C THR A 57 -9.57 0.02 4.80
N ARG A 58 -9.49 0.52 6.04
CA ARG A 58 -10.68 0.95 6.80
C ARG A 58 -11.22 2.28 6.27
N PRO A 59 -12.52 2.56 6.41
CA PRO A 59 -13.11 3.82 5.91
C PRO A 59 -12.39 5.09 6.38
N HIS A 60 -11.99 5.17 7.65
CA HIS A 60 -11.29 6.33 8.21
C HIS A 60 -9.80 6.41 7.85
N GLU A 61 -9.27 5.40 7.16
CA GLU A 61 -7.88 5.36 6.68
C GLU A 61 -7.79 5.51 5.15
N ILE A 62 -8.91 5.72 4.47
CA ILE A 62 -8.94 5.92 3.01
C ILE A 62 -8.11 7.16 2.64
N GLU A 63 -8.27 8.27 3.35
CA GLU A 63 -7.50 9.49 3.08
C GLU A 63 -6.00 9.27 3.26
N LEU A 64 -5.58 8.56 4.31
CA LEU A 64 -4.18 8.21 4.54
C LEU A 64 -3.61 7.31 3.44
N ALA A 65 -4.44 6.45 2.82
CA ALA A 65 -4.03 5.61 1.70
C ALA A 65 -3.98 6.37 0.37
N LEU A 66 -4.72 7.48 0.26
CA LEU A 66 -4.77 8.34 -0.93
C LEU A 66 -3.79 9.51 -0.87
N GLN A 67 -3.22 9.83 0.28
CA GLN A 67 -2.17 10.83 0.43
C GLN A 67 -0.82 10.18 0.13
N PRO A 68 -0.22 10.41 -1.07
CA PRO A 68 1.20 10.22 -1.22
C PRO A 68 1.83 11.32 -0.37
N ASN A 69 2.18 11.04 0.88
CA ASN A 69 2.72 12.08 1.77
C ASN A 69 3.77 12.89 1.02
N THR A 70 3.45 14.19 0.96
CA THR A 70 4.22 15.28 0.40
C THR A 70 5.70 15.09 0.71
N MET A 71 6.51 15.08 -0.35
CA MET A 71 7.95 15.28 -0.24
C MET A 71 8.17 16.66 0.40
N GLU A 72 8.56 16.69 1.67
CA GLU A 72 9.49 17.70 2.18
C GLU A 72 10.84 17.02 2.40
#